data_AF-A0A9D1PD21-F1
#
_entry.id   AF-A0A9D1PD21-F1
#
_cell.length_a   1.000
_cell.length_b   1.000
_cell.length_c   1.000
_cell.angle_alpha   90.00
_cell.angle_beta   90.00
_cell.angle_gamma   90.00
#
_symmetry.space_group_name_H-M   'P 1'
#
loop_
_entity.id
_entity.type
_entity.pdbx_description
1 polymer ?
#
loop_
_entity_poly.entity_id
_entity_poly.type
_entity_poly.pdbx_seq_one_letter_code
_entity_poly.pdbx_strand_id
1 'polypeptide(L)'
;MLYSIIGWCYEVFLEVVVYQWGFSNRGVLFGPYCVIYGFGALILLFSLGWLMKRKIRVGKLNITPVLVFLGIVAITTVVELAASYIMEATRGEWMWDYTRFSFNFQGRVALNPSIRFGIGGMVFLYILQPLFEKGVRKMPQRVVQIVSLILAVLLCADMIYLIFR
;
A
#
# COMPACT_ATOMS: atom_id res chain seq x y z
N MET A 1 8.92 1.23 -5.43
CA MET A 1 9.08 0.09 -6.37
C MET A 1 8.87 -1.25 -5.70
N LEU A 2 9.66 -1.65 -4.70
CA LEU A 2 9.49 -2.98 -4.09
C LEU A 2 8.07 -3.23 -3.57
N TYR A 3 7.49 -2.29 -2.82
CA TYR A 3 6.12 -2.45 -2.32
C TYR A 3 5.08 -2.50 -3.45
N SER A 4 5.32 -1.80 -4.56
CA SER A 4 4.48 -1.87 -5.76
C SER A 4 4.57 -3.25 -6.44
N ILE A 5 5.74 -3.87 -6.44
CA ILE A 5 5.95 -5.24 -6.96
C ILE A 5 5.29 -6.26 -6.03
N ILE A 6 5.45 -6.14 -4.71
CA ILE A 6 4.80 -7.03 -3.74
C ILE A 6 3.28 -6.93 -3.88
N GLY A 7 2.74 -5.72 -3.97
CA GLY A 7 1.31 -5.50 -4.21
C GLY A 7 0.85 -6.09 -5.53
N TRP A 8 1.66 -5.97 -6.59
CA TRP A 8 1.37 -6.62 -7.87
C TRP A 8 1.34 -8.15 -7.77
N CYS A 9 2.33 -8.77 -7.11
CA CYS A 9 2.35 -10.22 -6.90
C CYS A 9 1.14 -10.69 -6.08
N TYR A 10 0.72 -9.91 -5.08
CA TYR A 10 -0.47 -10.20 -4.28
C TYR A 10 -1.74 -10.18 -5.13
N GLU A 11 -1.95 -9.14 -5.93
CA GLU A 11 -3.10 -9.03 -6.85
C GLU A 11 -3.13 -10.18 -7.87
N VAL A 12 -1.99 -10.47 -8.50
CA VAL A 12 -1.87 -11.58 -9.47
C VAL A 12 -2.16 -12.93 -8.81
N PHE A 13 -1.66 -13.16 -7.58
CA PHE A 13 -1.95 -14.39 -6.85
C PHE A 13 -3.44 -14.54 -6.56
N LEU A 14 -4.10 -13.46 -6.11
CA LEU A 14 -5.54 -13.48 -5.90
C LEU A 14 -6.31 -13.82 -7.18
N GLU A 15 -5.96 -13.19 -8.30
CA GLU A 15 -6.67 -13.37 -9.56
C GLU A 15 -6.50 -14.78 -10.14
N VAL A 16 -5.25 -15.28 -10.17
CA VAL A 16 -4.91 -16.57 -10.78
C VAL A 16 -5.30 -17.73 -9.88
N VAL A 17 -5.01 -17.65 -8.58
CA VAL A 17 -5.12 -18.80 -7.66
C VAL A 17 -6.43 -18.80 -6.90
N VAL A 18 -6.86 -17.64 -6.38
CA VAL A 18 -8.03 -17.55 -5.50
C VAL A 18 -9.32 -17.40 -6.30
N TYR A 19 -9.35 -16.45 -7.23
CA TYR A 19 -10.55 -16.16 -8.03
C TYR A 19 -10.61 -16.97 -9.32
N GLN A 20 -9.49 -17.52 -9.78
CA GLN A 20 -9.36 -18.30 -11.02
C GLN A 20 -9.88 -17.55 -12.27
N TRP A 21 -9.69 -16.23 -12.32
CA TRP A 21 -10.09 -15.39 -13.45
C TRP A 21 -9.05 -15.38 -14.59
N GLY A 22 -7.89 -15.99 -14.35
CA GLY A 22 -6.75 -15.95 -15.27
C GLY A 22 -5.76 -14.85 -14.88
N PHE A 23 -4.77 -14.61 -15.73
CA PHE A 23 -3.76 -13.58 -15.50
C PHE A 23 -4.18 -12.26 -16.14
N SER A 24 -4.29 -11.20 -15.34
CA SER A 24 -4.41 -9.83 -15.82
C SER A 24 -3.36 -8.94 -15.15
N ASN A 25 -2.79 -8.00 -15.92
CA ASN A 25 -1.90 -7.00 -15.32
C ASN A 25 -2.75 -5.92 -14.64
N ARG A 26 -2.83 -5.97 -13.31
CA ARG A 26 -3.57 -5.03 -12.47
C ARG A 26 -2.83 -3.70 -12.26
N GLY A 27 -1.57 -3.61 -12.69
CA GLY A 27 -0.78 -2.37 -12.67
C GLY A 27 -1.22 -1.40 -13.76
N VAL A 28 -1.07 -0.09 -13.50
CA VAL A 28 -1.27 0.96 -14.52
C VAL A 28 -0.10 1.00 -15.51
N LEU A 29 1.08 0.57 -15.07
CA LEU A 29 2.31 0.51 -15.88
C LEU A 29 2.44 -0.84 -16.58
N PHE A 30 3.28 -0.92 -17.62
CA PHE A 30 3.49 -2.18 -18.35
C PHE A 30 4.22 -3.21 -17.47
N GLY A 31 5.15 -2.76 -16.65
CA GLY A 31 5.87 -3.61 -15.71
C GLY A 31 5.03 -4.09 -14.52
N PRO A 32 5.58 -4.98 -13.68
CA PRO A 32 4.89 -5.59 -12.55
C PRO A 32 4.78 -4.62 -11.35
N TYR A 33 4.09 -3.50 -11.55
CA TYR A 33 4.00 -2.41 -10.58
C TYR A 33 2.55 -2.05 -10.29
N CYS A 34 2.05 -2.47 -9.13
CA CYS A 34 0.81 -1.92 -8.60
C CYS A 34 1.16 -0.67 -7.78
N VAL A 35 1.23 0.47 -8.46
CA VAL A 35 1.79 1.73 -7.91
C VAL A 35 1.04 2.19 -6.66
N ILE A 36 -0.26 1.91 -6.55
CA ILE A 36 -1.10 2.25 -5.40
C ILE A 36 -0.58 1.64 -4.08
N TYR A 37 -0.10 0.39 -4.11
CA TYR A 37 0.51 -0.24 -2.94
C TYR A 37 1.83 0.43 -2.54
N GLY A 38 2.58 0.94 -3.54
CA GLY A 38 3.78 1.73 -3.31
C GLY A 38 3.50 3.06 -2.62
N PHE A 39 2.54 3.83 -3.14
CA PHE A 39 2.14 5.10 -2.53
C PHE A 39 1.53 4.90 -1.15
N GLY A 40 0.61 3.94 -0.98
CA GLY A 40 0.02 3.63 0.32
C GLY A 40 1.08 3.27 1.37
N ALA A 41 2.04 2.41 1.01
CA ALA A 41 3.17 2.07 1.86
C ALA A 41 4.00 3.30 2.28
N LEU A 42 4.31 4.20 1.35
CA LEU A 42 5.08 5.41 1.65
C LEU A 42 4.31 6.37 2.56
N ILE A 43 3.02 6.58 2.32
CA ILE A 43 2.16 7.41 3.17
C ILE A 43 2.18 6.88 4.61
N LEU A 44 2.01 5.57 4.80
CA LEU A 44 2.04 4.95 6.12
C LEU A 44 3.42 5.07 6.78
N LEU A 45 4.51 4.85 6.03
CA LEU A 45 5.88 4.96 6.56
C LEU A 45 6.22 6.39 6.98
N PHE A 46 5.89 7.38 6.16
CA PHE A 46 6.17 8.79 6.49
C PHE A 46 5.30 9.28 7.65
N SER A 47 4.03 8.86 7.71
CA SER A 47 3.10 9.33 8.73
C SER A 47 3.28 8.61 10.07
N LEU A 48 3.54 7.30 10.06
CA LEU A 48 3.54 6.45 11.26
C LEU A 48 4.90 5.83 11.60
N GLY A 49 5.89 5.90 10.71
CA GLY A 49 7.20 5.28 10.93
C GLY A 49 7.93 5.85 12.16
N TRP A 50 7.71 7.13 12.48
CA TRP A 50 8.22 7.71 13.73
C TRP A 50 7.45 7.21 14.96
N LEU A 51 6.12 7.06 14.87
CA LEU A 51 5.30 6.54 15.96
C LEU A 51 5.68 5.11 16.30
N MET A 52 5.95 4.28 15.28
CA MET A 52 6.41 2.90 15.44
C MET A 52 7.72 2.78 16.23
N LYS A 53 8.60 3.79 16.15
CA LYS A 53 9.86 3.83 16.90
C LYS A 53 9.69 4.28 18.35
N ARG A 54 8.59 4.97 18.67
CA ARG A 54 8.28 5.38 20.04
C ARG A 54 7.73 4.19 20.83
N LYS A 55 8.01 4.17 22.14
CA LYS A 55 7.43 3.20 23.08
C LYS A 55 6.49 3.94 24.03
N ILE A 56 5.28 4.20 23.56
CA ILE A 56 4.23 4.81 24.37
C ILE A 56 3.63 3.73 25.26
N ARG A 57 3.76 3.90 26.57
CA ARG A 57 3.27 2.96 27.57
C ARG A 57 2.25 3.64 28.46
N VAL A 58 1.18 2.92 28.76
CA VAL A 58 0.22 3.28 29.82
C VAL A 58 0.36 2.22 30.89
N GLY A 59 0.97 2.59 32.02
CA GLY A 59 1.42 1.65 33.03
C GLY A 59 2.45 0.66 32.46
N LYS A 60 2.16 -0.65 32.58
CA LYS A 60 3.03 -1.73 32.08
C LYS A 60 2.76 -2.11 30.61
N LEU A 61 1.65 -1.65 30.02
CA LEU A 61 1.23 -2.05 28.67
C LEU A 61 1.81 -1.10 27.61
N ASN A 62 2.40 -1.67 26.55
CA ASN A 62 2.83 -0.91 25.38
C ASN A 62 1.66 -0.72 24.42
N ILE A 63 1.10 0.48 24.37
CA ILE A 63 -0.06 0.81 23.53
C ILE A 63 0.33 1.28 22.13
N THR A 64 1.62 1.43 21.84
CA THR A 64 2.12 1.88 20.54
C THR A 64 1.52 1.09 19.36
N PRO A 65 1.48 -0.25 19.35
CA PRO A 65 0.91 -1.00 18.21
C PRO A 65 -0.56 -0.70 17.97
N VAL A 66 -1.34 -0.44 19.04
CA VAL A 66 -2.75 -0.06 18.93
C VAL A 66 -2.88 1.33 18.32
N LEU A 67 -2.05 2.29 18.76
CA LEU A 67 -2.03 3.63 18.17
C LEU A 67 -1.62 3.62 16.70
N VAL A 68 -0.65 2.77 16.33
CA VAL A 68 -0.26 2.59 14.93
C VAL A 68 -1.39 1.96 14.12
N PHE A 69 -2.07 0.93 14.64
CA PHE A 69 -3.23 0.34 13.99
C PHE A 69 -4.34 1.37 13.74
N LEU A 70 -4.72 2.13 14.77
CA LEU A 70 -5.72 3.20 14.62
C LEU A 70 -5.27 4.28 13.63
N GLY A 71 -3.98 4.63 13.65
CA GLY A 71 -3.38 5.55 12.68
C GLY A 71 -3.46 5.03 11.25
N ILE A 72 -3.17 3.74 11.03
CA ILE A 72 -3.31 3.11 9.71
C ILE A 72 -4.76 3.19 9.26
N VAL A 73 -5.69 2.71 10.09
CA VAL A 73 -7.14 2.71 9.78
C VAL A 73 -7.61 4.11 9.40
N ALA A 74 -7.23 5.13 10.18
CA ALA A 74 -7.61 6.51 9.90
C ALA A 74 -7.02 7.01 8.57
N ILE A 75 -5.72 6.84 8.36
CA ILE A 75 -5.03 7.31 7.15
C ILE A 75 -5.57 6.58 5.90
N THR A 76 -5.70 5.26 5.94
CA THR A 76 -6.20 4.50 4.78
C THR A 76 -7.64 4.86 4.47
N THR A 77 -8.49 5.06 5.49
CA THR A 77 -9.88 5.51 5.28
C THR A 77 -9.94 6.90 4.66
N VAL A 78 -9.10 7.85 5.11
CA VAL A 78 -9.04 9.19 4.53
C VAL A 78 -8.55 9.15 3.09
N VAL A 79 -7.49 8.38 2.81
CA VAL A 79 -6.95 8.21 1.46
C VAL A 79 -7.96 7.55 0.54
N GLU A 80 -8.64 6.50 1.00
CA GLU A 80 -9.68 5.81 0.25
C GLU A 80 -10.86 6.74 -0.06
N LEU A 81 -11.32 7.50 0.93
CA LEU A 81 -12.40 8.47 0.73
C LEU A 81 -12.00 9.56 -0.27
N ALA A 82 -10.81 10.15 -0.10
CA ALA A 82 -10.29 11.17 -1.01
C ALA A 82 -10.14 10.63 -2.44
N ALA A 83 -9.59 9.42 -2.59
CA ALA A 83 -9.47 8.74 -3.88
C ALA A 83 -10.83 8.56 -4.54
N SER A 84 -11.85 8.12 -3.80
CA SER A 84 -13.20 7.94 -4.34
C SER A 84 -13.80 9.24 -4.88
N TYR A 85 -13.59 10.38 -4.20
CA TYR A 85 -14.06 11.68 -4.67
C TYR A 85 -13.28 12.19 -5.88
N ILE A 86 -11.97 11.99 -5.91
CA ILE A 86 -11.13 12.34 -7.06
C ILE A 86 -11.57 11.54 -8.29
N MET A 87 -11.85 10.25 -8.12
CA MET A 87 -12.29 9.38 -9.20
C MET A 87 -13.67 9.76 -9.72
N GLU A 88 -14.62 10.03 -8.83
CA GLU A 88 -15.94 10.53 -9.23
C GLU A 88 -15.82 11.87 -9.97
N ALA A 89 -15.03 12.82 -9.46
CA ALA A 89 -14.86 14.12 -10.11
C ALA A 89 -14.19 14.03 -11.50
N THR A 90 -13.34 13.03 -11.72
CA THR A 90 -12.58 12.89 -12.98
C THR A 90 -13.22 11.93 -13.98
N ARG A 91 -13.98 10.93 -13.51
CA ARG A 91 -14.52 9.84 -14.35
C ARG A 91 -16.02 9.63 -14.19
N GLY A 92 -16.68 10.32 -13.26
CA GLY A 92 -18.09 10.15 -12.92
C GLY A 92 -18.39 8.95 -12.03
N GLU A 93 -17.42 8.05 -11.79
CA GLU A 93 -17.58 6.82 -11.01
C GLU A 93 -16.30 6.51 -10.21
N TRP A 94 -16.40 5.63 -9.19
CA TRP A 94 -15.26 5.10 -8.43
C TRP A 94 -15.25 3.56 -8.45
N MET A 95 -14.12 2.95 -8.08
CA MET A 95 -13.84 1.54 -8.40
C MET A 95 -14.48 0.49 -7.48
N TRP A 96 -15.03 0.87 -6.33
CA TRP A 96 -15.53 -0.07 -5.32
C TRP A 96 -16.83 0.42 -4.73
N ASP A 97 -17.73 -0.49 -4.32
CA ASP A 97 -18.99 -0.11 -3.67
C ASP A 97 -19.18 -0.86 -2.35
N TYR A 98 -19.26 -0.09 -1.26
CA TYR A 98 -19.49 -0.57 0.10
C TYR A 98 -20.90 -0.26 0.64
N THR A 99 -21.86 0.10 -0.22
CA THR A 99 -23.26 0.36 0.18
C THR A 99 -23.87 -0.79 1.00
N ARG A 100 -23.50 -2.04 0.68
CA ARG A 100 -23.98 -3.25 1.37
C ARG A 100 -23.28 -3.55 2.70
N PHE A 101 -22.22 -2.79 3.05
CA PHE A 101 -21.47 -3.00 4.28
C PHE A 101 -22.05 -2.18 5.42
N SER A 102 -22.04 -2.73 6.64
CA SER A 102 -22.44 -2.00 7.84
C SER A 102 -21.42 -0.91 8.18
N PHE A 103 -21.90 0.19 8.76
CA PHE A 103 -21.10 1.38 9.09
C PHE A 103 -20.33 1.93 7.87
N ASN A 104 -21.03 2.03 6.73
CA ASN A 104 -20.48 2.66 5.53
C ASN A 104 -20.79 4.17 5.50
N PHE A 105 -19.99 4.90 4.75
CA PHE A 105 -20.23 6.31 4.42
C PHE A 105 -20.30 6.46 2.91
N GLN A 106 -21.51 6.80 2.41
CA GLN A 106 -21.82 6.99 0.99
C GLN A 106 -21.43 5.79 0.09
N GLY A 107 -21.30 4.59 0.65
CA GLY A 107 -20.75 3.43 -0.08
C GLY A 107 -19.26 3.55 -0.48
N ARG A 108 -18.54 4.60 -0.05
CA ARG A 108 -17.15 4.87 -0.43
C ARG A 108 -16.15 4.26 0.54
N VAL A 109 -16.46 4.31 1.83
CA VAL A 109 -15.64 3.72 2.88
C VAL A 109 -16.55 2.99 3.85
N ALA A 110 -16.05 1.93 4.48
CA ALA A 110 -16.80 1.19 5.49
C ALA A 110 -15.86 0.60 6.54
N LEU A 111 -16.37 0.44 7.76
CA LEU A 111 -15.56 -0.01 8.90
C LEU A 111 -14.84 -1.34 8.66
N ASN A 112 -15.52 -2.31 8.02
CA ASN A 112 -14.95 -3.64 7.78
C ASN A 112 -13.75 -3.59 6.80
N PRO A 113 -13.86 -3.00 5.59
CA PRO A 113 -12.70 -2.68 4.76
C PRO A 113 -11.60 -1.89 5.49
N SER A 114 -11.95 -0.83 6.21
CA SER A 114 -10.97 -0.01 6.95
C SER A 114 -10.17 -0.83 7.97
N ILE A 115 -10.80 -1.75 8.70
CA ILE A 115 -10.11 -2.65 9.63
C ILE A 115 -9.18 -3.61 8.88
N ARG A 116 -9.60 -4.15 7.74
CA ARG A 116 -8.75 -5.03 6.91
C ARG A 116 -7.50 -4.29 6.42
N PHE A 117 -7.65 -3.03 5.99
CA PHE A 117 -6.51 -2.18 5.67
C PHE A 117 -5.62 -1.89 6.89
N GLY A 118 -6.23 -1.70 8.07
CA GLY A 118 -5.52 -1.62 9.35
C GLY A 118 -4.62 -2.82 9.60
N ILE A 119 -5.17 -4.04 9.47
CA ILE A 119 -4.43 -5.29 9.68
C ILE A 119 -3.34 -5.44 8.61
N GLY A 120 -3.66 -5.20 7.34
CA GLY A 120 -2.70 -5.24 6.24
C GLY A 120 -1.54 -4.26 6.44
N GLY A 121 -1.83 -3.03 6.87
CA GLY A 121 -0.83 -2.03 7.20
C GLY A 121 0.02 -2.41 8.42
N MET A 122 -0.54 -3.12 9.40
CA MET A 122 0.24 -3.64 10.53
C MET A 122 1.22 -4.73 10.09
N VAL A 123 0.77 -5.68 9.28
CA VAL A 123 1.65 -6.70 8.66
C VAL A 123 2.74 -6.01 7.85
N PHE A 124 2.37 -5.00 7.08
CA PHE A 124 3.30 -4.22 6.29
C PHE A 124 4.38 -3.54 7.15
N LEU A 125 3.99 -2.72 8.13
CA LEU A 125 4.91 -1.91 8.93
C LEU A 125 5.74 -2.75 9.92
N TYR A 126 5.16 -3.78 10.53
CA TYR A 126 5.84 -4.55 11.58
C TYR A 126 6.51 -5.83 11.09
N ILE A 127 6.20 -6.30 9.88
CA ILE A 127 6.79 -7.54 9.33
C ILE A 127 7.54 -7.23 8.03
N LEU A 128 6.87 -6.74 7.00
CA LEU A 128 7.50 -6.57 5.68
C LEU A 128 8.58 -5.48 5.70
N GLN A 129 8.31 -4.33 6.30
CA GLN A 129 9.27 -3.23 6.42
C GLN A 129 10.58 -3.64 7.13
N PRO A 130 10.57 -4.21 8.35
CA PRO A 130 11.81 -4.59 9.03
C PRO A 130 12.54 -5.75 8.33
N LEU A 131 11.82 -6.68 7.68
CA LEU A 131 12.46 -7.71 6.86
C LEU A 131 13.21 -7.09 5.68
N PHE A 132 12.60 -6.11 5.02
CA PHE A 132 13.23 -5.37 3.94
C PHE A 132 14.45 -4.58 4.43
N GLU A 133 14.31 -3.82 5.51
CA GLU A 133 15.45 -3.08 6.09
C GLU A 133 16.61 -4.01 6.45
N LYS A 134 16.33 -5.19 7.03
CA LYS A 134 17.35 -6.21 7.32
C LYS A 134 18.01 -6.73 6.05
N GLY A 135 17.25 -6.98 4.98
CA GLY A 135 17.76 -7.42 3.69
C GLY A 135 18.70 -6.38 3.06
N VAL A 136 18.25 -5.12 3.00
CA VAL A 136 19.03 -4.03 2.43
C VAL A 136 20.30 -3.75 3.25
N ARG A 137 20.21 -3.76 4.58
CA ARG A 137 21.38 -3.53 5.45
C ARG A 137 22.48 -4.59 5.31
N LYS A 138 22.15 -5.80 4.85
CA LYS A 138 23.15 -6.85 4.58
C LYS A 138 23.90 -6.63 3.26
N MET A 139 23.41 -5.76 2.39
CA MET A 139 24.03 -5.50 1.08
C MET A 139 25.04 -4.36 1.18
N PRO A 140 26.15 -4.41 0.41
CA PRO A 140 27.06 -3.27 0.29
C PRO A 140 26.33 -2.05 -0.27
N GLN A 141 26.63 -0.86 0.25
CA GLN A 141 25.97 0.40 -0.16
C GLN A 141 26.04 0.64 -1.67
N ARG A 142 27.16 0.29 -2.32
CA ARG A 142 27.32 0.38 -3.78
C ARG A 142 26.31 -0.47 -4.54
N VAL A 143 26.03 -1.69 -4.07
CA VAL A 143 25.04 -2.59 -4.68
C VAL A 143 23.65 -1.98 -4.55
N VAL A 144 23.30 -1.49 -3.36
CA VAL A 144 22.00 -0.86 -3.12
C VAL A 144 21.80 0.34 -4.04
N GLN A 145 22.82 1.20 -4.20
CA GLN A 145 22.78 2.36 -5.08
C GLN A 145 22.60 1.97 -6.56
N ILE A 146 23.39 1.00 -7.06
CA ILE A 146 23.31 0.54 -8.45
C ILE A 146 21.93 -0.08 -8.72
N VAL A 147 21.47 -0.98 -7.85
CA VAL A 147 20.15 -1.61 -8.00
C VAL A 147 19.04 -0.55 -7.96
N SER A 148 19.11 0.40 -7.03
CA SER A 148 18.12 1.48 -6.93
C SER A 148 18.11 2.37 -8.17
N LEU A 149 19.28 2.66 -8.75
CA LEU A 149 19.40 3.43 -9.99
C LEU A 149 18.80 2.67 -11.18
N ILE A 150 19.14 1.39 -11.35
CA ILE A 150 18.59 0.55 -12.42
C ILE A 150 17.07 0.50 -12.32
N LEU A 151 16.55 0.22 -11.11
CA LEU A 151 15.12 0.18 -10.87
C LEU A 151 14.45 1.54 -11.19
N ALA A 152 15.05 2.65 -10.75
CA ALA A 152 14.51 3.98 -11.06
C ALA A 152 14.47 4.26 -12.57
N VAL A 153 15.53 3.91 -13.32
CA VAL A 153 15.57 4.06 -14.77
C VAL A 153 14.48 3.22 -15.45
N LEU A 154 14.30 1.96 -15.03
CA LEU A 154 13.26 1.09 -15.57
C LEU A 154 11.86 1.66 -15.30
N LEU A 155 11.61 2.17 -14.10
CA LEU A 155 10.33 2.80 -13.77
C LEU A 155 10.08 4.05 -14.63
N CYS A 156 11.10 4.90 -14.81
CA CYS A 156 11.00 6.08 -15.67
C CYS A 156 10.72 5.71 -17.12
N ALA A 157 11.41 4.69 -17.66
CA ALA A 157 11.18 4.21 -19.01
C ALA A 157 9.75 3.68 -19.20
N ASP A 158 9.23 2.95 -18.22
CA ASP A 158 7.86 2.41 -18.23
C ASP A 158 6.81 3.53 -18.13
N MET A 159 7.05 4.56 -17.31
CA MET A 159 6.20 5.75 -17.25
C MET A 159 6.21 6.53 -18.57
N ILE A 160 7.37 6.70 -19.20
CA ILE A 160 7.50 7.34 -20.51
C ILE A 160 6.70 6.53 -21.54
N TYR A 161 6.88 5.20 -21.57
CA TYR A 161 6.14 4.33 -22.47
C TYR A 161 4.62 4.45 -22.29
N LEU A 162 4.13 4.53 -21.06
CA LEU A 162 2.71 4.74 -20.77
C LEU A 162 2.18 6.08 -21.35
N ILE A 163 2.98 7.15 -21.32
CA ILE A 163 2.57 8.48 -21.82
C ILE A 163 2.51 8.51 -23.35
N PHE A 164 3.40 7.78 -24.03
CA PHE A 164 3.51 7.77 -25.49
C PHE A 164 2.71 6.64 -26.18
N ARG A 165 2.00 5.82 -25.41
CA ARG A 165 1.12 4.76 -25.91
C ARG A 165 -0.30 5.28 -26.14
#